data_AF-A0A439R7X4-F1
#
_entry.id   AF-A0A439R7X4-F1
#
_cell.length_a   1.000
_cell.length_b   1.000
_cell.length_c   1.000
_cell.angle_alpha   90.00
_cell.angle_beta   90.00
_cell.angle_gamma   90.00
#
_symmetry.space_group_name_H-M   'P 1'
#
loop_
_entity.id
_entity.type
_entity.pdbx_description
1 polymer ?
#
loop_
_entity_poly.entity_id
_entity_poly.type
_entity_poly.pdbx_seq_one_letter_code
_entity_poly.pdbx_strand_id
1 'polypeptide(L)'
;EEKRHFEEVFTSTIYETEHPVVRVHPETGEKSLLLGNFVQRLVGLSKSDSAKLYEVFQSYVTAPENTVRWRWQVSDVAIWDNRATQHYAVNDYGDQHRVVRRATVDGDVPIGVDGRRSITHVKAAKPAAKAA
;
A
#
# COMPACT_ATOMS: atom_id res chain seq x y z
N GLU A 1 -12.47 -3.17 -25.76
CA GLU A 1 -13.54 -3.30 -24.76
C GLU A 1 -13.03 -3.57 -23.35
N GLU A 2 -12.18 -4.58 -23.10
CA GLU A 2 -11.69 -4.92 -21.75
C GLU A 2 -11.02 -3.76 -20.99
N LYS A 3 -10.12 -2.99 -21.62
CA LYS A 3 -9.45 -1.85 -20.97
C LYS A 3 -10.44 -0.78 -20.49
N ARG A 4 -11.48 -0.51 -21.30
CA ARG A 4 -12.51 0.48 -21.00
C ARG A 4 -13.42 0.00 -19.86
N HIS A 5 -13.80 -1.27 -19.86
CA HIS A 5 -14.52 -1.89 -18.75
C HIS A 5 -13.70 -1.90 -17.45
N PHE A 6 -12.40 -2.19 -17.54
CA PHE A 6 -11.47 -2.13 -16.41
C PHE A 6 -11.38 -0.70 -15.83
N GLU A 7 -11.25 0.32 -16.68
CA GLU A 7 -11.22 1.72 -16.24
C GLU A 7 -12.56 2.16 -15.61
N GLU A 8 -13.70 1.78 -16.22
CA GLU A 8 -15.05 2.07 -15.74
C GLU A 8 -15.36 1.40 -14.39
N VAL A 9 -14.90 0.18 -14.15
CA VAL A 9 -15.16 -0.54 -12.89
C VAL A 9 -14.14 -0.17 -11.82
N PHE A 10 -12.84 -0.21 -12.14
CA PHE A 10 -11.77 -0.19 -11.14
C PHE A 10 -11.33 1.22 -10.73
N THR A 11 -11.51 2.24 -11.58
CA THR A 11 -11.11 3.63 -11.26
C THR A 11 -12.28 4.54 -10.90
N SER A 12 -13.50 4.01 -10.84
CA SER A 12 -14.73 4.79 -10.63
C SER A 12 -14.83 5.42 -9.26
N THR A 13 -14.14 4.91 -8.24
CA THR A 13 -14.29 5.37 -6.87
C THR A 13 -12.95 5.83 -6.31
N ILE A 14 -12.92 7.07 -5.83
CA ILE A 14 -11.80 7.62 -5.07
C ILE A 14 -11.98 7.21 -3.62
N TYR A 15 -10.99 6.51 -3.09
CA TYR A 15 -10.88 6.14 -1.69
C TYR A 15 -9.83 7.00 -1.01
N GLU A 16 -10.21 7.65 0.09
CA GLU A 16 -9.29 8.31 1.00
C GLU A 16 -9.52 7.75 2.41
N THR A 17 -8.47 7.17 2.98
CA THR A 17 -8.51 6.53 4.29
C THR A 17 -7.35 7.04 5.13
N GLU A 18 -7.66 7.47 6.35
CA GLU A 18 -6.68 7.81 7.35
C GLU A 18 -6.33 6.56 8.17
N HIS A 19 -5.04 6.24 8.19
CA HIS A 19 -4.47 5.12 8.93
C HIS A 19 -3.45 5.62 9.95
N PRO A 20 -3.28 4.93 11.09
CA PRO A 20 -2.18 5.23 12.01
C PRO A 20 -0.84 4.89 11.33
N VAL A 21 0.17 5.76 11.48
CA VAL A 21 1.52 5.52 10.96
C VAL A 21 2.14 4.25 11.57
N VAL A 22 1.85 3.99 12.84
CA VAL A 22 2.24 2.76 13.53
C VAL A 22 0.97 1.97 13.84
N ARG A 23 0.85 0.78 13.27
CA ARG A 23 -0.20 -0.18 13.63
C ARG A 23 0.33 -1.20 14.64
N VAL A 24 -0.54 -1.70 15.50
CA VAL A 24 -0.28 -2.87 16.33
C VAL A 24 -0.81 -4.10 15.60
N HIS A 25 0.02 -5.13 15.46
CA HIS A 25 -0.34 -6.37 14.79
C HIS A 25 -1.37 -7.13 15.64
N PRO A 26 -2.56 -7.47 15.11
CA PRO A 26 -3.66 -8.01 15.91
C PRO A 26 -3.35 -9.40 16.50
N GLU A 27 -2.47 -10.18 15.86
CA GLU A 27 -2.16 -11.55 16.27
C GLU A 27 -0.85 -11.65 17.07
N THR A 28 0.13 -10.78 16.81
CA THR A 28 1.47 -10.86 17.44
C THR A 28 1.72 -9.74 18.45
N GLY A 29 0.94 -8.65 18.42
CA GLY A 29 1.16 -7.46 19.26
C GLY A 29 2.34 -6.59 18.84
N GLU A 30 3.09 -6.98 17.79
CA GLU A 30 4.23 -6.22 17.29
C GLU A 30 3.80 -4.90 16.65
N LYS A 31 4.68 -3.90 16.68
CA LYS A 31 4.44 -2.59 16.05
C LYS A 31 5.05 -2.57 14.66
N SER A 32 4.28 -2.14 13.67
CA SER A 32 4.70 -2.04 12.28
C SER A 32 4.37 -0.67 11.68
N LEU A 33 5.24 -0.18 10.78
CA LEU A 33 5.01 1.05 10.03
C LEU A 33 4.02 0.77 8.87
N LEU A 34 2.86 1.42 8.93
CA LEU A 34 1.85 1.39 7.88
C LEU A 34 2.04 2.61 6.97
N LEU A 35 2.87 2.42 5.93
CA LEU A 35 3.29 3.45 4.98
C LEU A 35 3.23 2.92 3.52
N GLY A 36 4.20 3.29 2.68
CA GLY A 36 4.29 2.90 1.28
C GLY A 36 3.76 3.97 0.33
N ASN A 37 3.64 3.62 -0.95
CA ASN A 37 3.38 4.57 -2.03
C ASN A 37 1.93 5.10 -2.08
N PHE A 38 1.04 4.60 -1.21
CA PHE A 38 -0.33 5.10 -1.11
C PHE A 38 -0.49 6.29 -0.15
N VAL A 39 0.54 6.60 0.64
CA VAL A 39 0.51 7.74 1.56
C VAL A 39 0.52 9.05 0.78
N GLN A 40 -0.47 9.91 1.03
CA GLN A 40 -0.53 11.26 0.43
C GLN A 40 0.15 12.31 1.31
N ARG A 41 -0.08 12.25 2.63
CA ARG A 41 0.47 13.15 3.64
C ARG A 41 0.29 12.56 5.04
N LEU A 42 1.06 13.08 5.98
CA LEU A 42 0.85 12.88 7.41
C LEU A 42 -0.12 13.95 7.94
N VAL A 43 -1.15 13.51 8.66
CA VAL A 43 -2.20 14.40 9.19
C VAL A 43 -1.63 15.32 10.27
N GLY A 44 -2.07 16.58 10.28
CA GLY A 44 -1.63 17.60 11.24
C GLY A 44 -0.28 18.26 10.92
N LEU A 45 0.37 17.89 9.81
CA LEU A 45 1.66 18.44 9.40
C LEU A 45 1.55 19.28 8.12
N SER A 46 2.49 20.22 7.96
CA SER A 46 2.70 20.91 6.69
C SER A 46 3.16 19.93 5.60
N LYS A 47 2.96 20.28 4.33
CA LYS A 47 3.42 19.44 3.21
C LYS A 47 4.93 19.16 3.27
N SER A 48 5.73 20.16 3.63
CA SER A 48 7.19 20.04 3.77
C SER A 48 7.55 19.07 4.90
N ASP A 49 6.96 19.24 6.08
CA ASP A 49 7.31 18.42 7.24
C ASP A 49 6.82 16.98 7.08
N SER A 50 5.64 16.82 6.49
CA SER A 50 5.11 15.52 6.10
C SER A 50 6.07 14.77 5.16
N ALA A 51 6.62 15.44 4.15
CA ALA A 51 7.52 14.81 3.19
C ALA A 51 8.84 14.37 3.87
N LYS A 52 9.44 15.24 4.68
CA LYS A 52 10.68 14.94 5.41
C LYS A 52 10.51 13.76 6.37
N LEU A 53 9.42 13.72 7.14
CA LEU A 53 9.17 12.62 8.07
C LEU A 53 8.82 11.32 7.36
N TYR A 54 8.05 11.40 6.27
CA TYR A 54 7.79 10.23 5.43
C TYR A 54 9.10 9.62 4.91
N GLU A 55 10.03 10.46 4.43
CA GLU A 55 11.33 9.99 3.94
C GLU A 55 12.12 9.25 5.01
N VAL A 56 12.20 9.78 6.23
CA VAL A 56 12.90 9.12 7.36
C VAL A 56 12.31 7.73 7.65
N PHE A 57 10.98 7.63 7.72
CA PHE A 57 10.34 6.34 8.01
C PHE A 57 10.47 5.37 6.83
N GLN A 58 10.27 5.86 5.61
CA GLN A 58 10.34 5.03 4.41
C GLN A 58 11.76 4.53 4.17
N SER A 59 12.79 5.34 4.43
CA SER A 59 14.19 4.92 4.33
C SER A 59 14.55 3.83 5.33
N TYR A 60 13.97 3.86 6.54
CA TYR A 60 14.12 2.77 7.49
C TYR A 60 13.46 1.48 6.97
N VAL A 61 12.23 1.57 6.45
CA VAL A 61 11.51 0.41 5.91
C VAL A 61 12.25 -0.22 4.73
N THR A 62 12.86 0.58 3.85
CA THR A 62 13.54 0.08 2.64
C THR A 62 15.06 -0.08 2.80
N ALA A 63 15.59 0.06 4.02
CA ALA A 63 16.99 -0.21 4.29
C ALA A 63 17.33 -1.67 3.93
N PRO A 64 18.46 -1.97 3.28
CA PRO A 64 18.79 -3.32 2.82
C PRO A 64 18.69 -4.39 3.91
N GLU A 65 19.03 -4.04 5.15
CA GLU A 65 18.97 -4.89 6.34
C GLU A 65 17.55 -5.37 6.66
N ASN A 66 16.53 -4.61 6.24
CA ASN A 66 15.11 -4.89 6.47
C ASN A 66 14.43 -5.52 5.23
N THR A 67 15.21 -5.91 4.22
CA THR A 67 14.66 -6.42 2.96
C THR A 67 15.15 -7.83 2.64
N VAL A 68 14.28 -8.59 1.99
CA VAL A 68 14.63 -9.85 1.34
C VAL A 68 14.25 -9.78 -0.14
N ARG A 69 15.16 -10.20 -1.02
CA ARG A 69 14.93 -10.23 -2.47
C ARG A 69 14.76 -11.66 -2.95
N TRP A 70 13.64 -11.93 -3.61
CA TRP A 70 13.35 -13.25 -4.19
C TRP A 70 13.50 -13.24 -5.72
N ARG A 71 14.21 -14.24 -6.25
CA ARG A 71 14.30 -14.49 -7.70
C ARG A 71 13.38 -15.64 -8.08
N TRP A 72 12.21 -15.29 -8.59
CA TRP A 72 11.16 -16.23 -8.99
C TRP A 72 11.65 -17.31 -9.96
N GLN A 73 11.25 -18.55 -9.68
CA GLN A 73 11.19 -19.67 -10.62
C GLN A 73 9.74 -20.06 -10.90
N VAL A 74 9.52 -20.85 -11.96
CA VAL A 74 8.19 -21.39 -12.27
C VAL A 74 7.74 -22.27 -11.10
N SER A 75 6.47 -22.10 -10.70
CA SER A 75 5.82 -22.79 -9.58
C SER A 75 6.23 -22.33 -8.17
N ASP A 76 7.12 -21.35 -8.03
CA ASP A 76 7.36 -20.72 -6.74
C ASP A 76 6.09 -20.07 -6.20
N VAL A 77 5.90 -20.15 -4.88
CA VAL A 77 4.83 -19.47 -4.16
C VAL A 77 5.46 -18.68 -3.02
N ALA A 78 5.15 -17.39 -2.97
CA ALA A 78 5.48 -16.54 -1.83
C ALA A 78 4.19 -16.17 -1.10
N ILE A 79 4.25 -16.21 0.23
CA ILE A 79 3.21 -15.73 1.13
C ILE A 79 3.86 -14.67 2.01
N TRP A 80 3.21 -13.53 2.15
CA TRP A 80 3.68 -12.46 3.02
C TRP A 80 2.51 -11.92 3.85
N ASP A 81 2.82 -11.54 5.08
CA ASP A 81 1.87 -10.83 5.93
C ASP A 81 1.82 -9.35 5.53
N ASN A 82 0.74 -8.94 4.86
CA ASN A 82 0.55 -7.57 4.41
C ASN A 82 0.32 -6.57 5.56
N ARG A 83 0.16 -7.04 6.81
CA ARG A 83 0.10 -6.19 8.00
C ARG A 83 1.50 -5.78 8.49
N ALA A 84 2.54 -6.49 8.10
CA ALA A 84 3.91 -6.30 8.59
C ALA A 84 4.94 -6.08 7.49
N THR A 85 4.53 -5.98 6.22
CA THR A 85 5.47 -5.92 5.09
C THR A 85 5.09 -4.85 4.06
N GLN A 86 6.10 -4.33 3.38
CA GLN A 86 5.97 -3.69 2.08
C GLN A 86 6.65 -4.58 1.04
N HIS A 87 6.25 -4.46 -0.23
CA HIS A 87 6.89 -5.19 -1.32
C HIS A 87 7.04 -4.32 -2.55
N TYR A 88 8.06 -4.62 -3.34
CA TYR A 88 8.37 -3.93 -4.58
C TYR A 88 8.68 -4.96 -5.68
N ALA A 89 7.96 -4.86 -6.80
CA ALA A 89 8.25 -5.66 -7.98
C ALA A 89 9.32 -4.94 -8.81
N VAL A 90 10.56 -5.43 -8.76
CA VAL A 90 11.66 -4.88 -9.54
C VAL A 90 11.37 -5.01 -11.03
N ASN A 91 11.48 -3.89 -11.76
CA ASN A 91 11.27 -3.82 -13.20
C ASN A 91 12.59 -3.82 -13.97
N ASP A 92 13.37 -4.89 -13.83
CA ASP A 92 14.71 -5.06 -14.39
C ASP A 92 14.79 -6.14 -15.50
N TYR A 93 13.66 -6.51 -16.10
CA TYR A 93 13.56 -7.63 -17.05
C TYR A 93 13.34 -7.21 -18.51
N GLY A 94 13.27 -5.91 -18.81
CA GLY A 94 13.03 -5.40 -20.17
C GLY A 94 11.71 -5.90 -20.73
N ASP A 95 11.74 -6.42 -21.97
CA ASP A 95 10.53 -6.92 -22.67
C ASP A 95 10.20 -8.38 -22.34
N GLN A 96 10.92 -9.01 -21.41
CA GLN A 96 10.63 -10.39 -21.01
C GLN A 96 9.24 -10.49 -20.38
N HIS A 97 8.47 -11.49 -20.82
CA HIS A 97 7.11 -11.68 -20.32
C HIS A 97 7.11 -12.20 -18.88
N ARG A 98 6.48 -11.46 -17.96
CA ARG A 98 6.34 -11.83 -16.55
C ARG A 98 4.87 -11.88 -16.14
N VAL A 99 4.40 -13.05 -15.72
CA VAL A 99 3.03 -13.25 -15.21
C VAL A 99 3.07 -13.86 -13.83
N VAL A 100 2.31 -13.28 -12.91
CA VAL A 100 2.05 -13.81 -11.57
C VAL A 100 0.56 -13.77 -11.29
N ARG A 101 0.07 -14.71 -10.48
CA ARG A 101 -1.33 -14.72 -10.01
C ARG A 101 -1.32 -14.45 -8.52
N ARG A 102 -2.23 -13.60 -8.06
CA ARG A 102 -2.33 -13.20 -6.66
C ARG A 102 -3.74 -13.43 -6.14
N ALA A 103 -3.83 -14.06 -4.97
CA ALA A 103 -5.00 -14.06 -4.12
C ALA A 103 -4.69 -13.21 -2.88
N THR A 104 -5.69 -12.50 -2.37
CA THR A 104 -5.59 -11.69 -1.15
C THR A 104 -6.66 -12.14 -0.18
N VAL A 105 -6.28 -12.36 1.07
CA VAL A 105 -7.21 -12.68 2.15
C VAL A 105 -7.69 -11.37 2.77
N ASP A 106 -8.98 -11.32 3.12
CA ASP A 106 -9.57 -10.15 3.76
C ASP A 106 -8.90 -9.84 5.11
N GLY A 107 -8.79 -8.55 5.42
CA GLY A 107 -8.05 -8.04 6.56
C GLY A 107 -8.92 -7.33 7.59
N ASP A 108 -8.31 -6.99 8.72
CA ASP A 108 -8.93 -6.19 9.78
C ASP A 108 -8.63 -4.69 9.63
N VAL A 109 -9.43 -3.84 10.28
CA VAL A 109 -9.19 -2.39 10.32
C VAL A 109 -7.97 -2.11 11.22
N PRO A 110 -6.89 -1.46 10.72
CA PRO A 110 -5.70 -1.20 11.52
C PRO A 110 -5.99 -0.36 12.77
N ILE A 111 -5.39 -0.77 13.89
CA ILE A 111 -5.46 -0.10 15.20
C ILE A 111 -4.07 0.46 15.54
N GLY A 112 -4.05 1.73 15.93
CA GLY A 112 -2.84 2.44 16.36
C GLY A 112 -2.40 2.07 17.78
N VAL A 113 -1.21 2.52 18.16
CA VAL A 113 -0.68 2.33 19.53
C VAL A 113 -1.53 2.99 20.62
N ASP A 114 -2.36 3.97 20.27
CA ASP A 114 -3.30 4.68 21.12
C ASP A 114 -4.70 4.05 21.11
N GLY A 115 -4.88 2.90 20.45
CA GLY A 115 -6.16 2.22 20.31
C GLY A 115 -7.09 2.81 19.25
N ARG A 116 -6.71 3.90 18.55
CA ARG A 116 -7.54 4.49 17.50
C ARG A 116 -7.56 3.60 16.26
N ARG A 117 -8.75 3.47 15.67
CA ARG A 117 -8.97 2.73 14.42
C ARG A 117 -8.79 3.66 13.22
N SER A 118 -8.41 3.07 12.10
CA SER A 118 -8.40 3.76 10.80
C SER A 118 -9.81 4.23 10.41
N ILE A 119 -9.90 5.33 9.67
CA ILE A 119 -11.16 5.98 9.29
C ILE A 119 -11.16 6.24 7.78
N THR A 120 -12.19 5.79 7.09
CA THR A 120 -12.41 6.13 5.67
C THR A 120 -13.17 7.46 5.58
N HIS A 121 -12.57 8.46 4.93
CA HIS A 121 -13.13 9.81 4.80
C HIS A 121 -13.95 9.98 3.53
N VAL A 122 -13.48 9.43 2.41
CA VAL A 122 -14.10 9.63 1.10
C VAL A 122 -14.35 8.30 0.40
N LYS A 123 -15.58 8.17 -0.11
CA LYS A 123 -16.00 7.19 -1.11
C LYS A 123 -16.76 7.94 -2.21
N ALA A 124 -16.04 8.72 -3.03
CA ALA A 124 -16.65 9.55 -4.06
C ALA A 124 -16.47 8.92 -5.44
N ALA A 125 -17.52 8.96 -6.26
CA ALA A 125 -17.41 8.60 -7.67
C ALA A 125 -16.50 9.61 -8.38
N LYS A 126 -15.59 9.13 -9.24
CA LYS A 126 -14.75 9.97 -10.09
C LYS A 126 -15.68 10.85 -10.95
N PRO A 127 -15.45 12.18 -11.02
CA PRO A 127 -16.25 13.03 -11.90
C PRO A 127 -16.16 12.51 -13.33
N ALA A 128 -17.30 12.37 -14.01
CA ALA A 128 -17.31 12.03 -15.42
C ALA A 128 -16.40 13.01 -16.16
N ALA A 129 -15.44 12.49 -16.92
CA ALA A 129 -14.61 13.32 -17.78
C ALA A 129 -15.54 14.15 -18.66
N LYS A 130 -15.48 15.48 -18.56
CA LYS A 130 -16.18 16.35 -19.51
C LYS A 130 -15.66 15.98 -20.90
N ALA A 131 -16.56 15.49 -21.75
CA ALA A 131 -16.28 15.31 -23.16
C ALA A 131 -15.81 16.66 -23.73
N ALA A 132 -14.60 16.66 -24.29
CA ALA A 132 -14.10 17.71 -25.16
C ALA A 132 -14.22 17.23 -26.60
#